data_AF-A0A258FC20-F1
#
_entry.id   AF-A0A258FC20-F1
#
_cell.length_a   1.000
_cell.length_b   1.000
_cell.length_c   1.000
_cell.angle_alpha   90.00
_cell.angle_beta   90.00
_cell.angle_gamma   90.00
#
_symmetry.space_group_name_H-M   'P 1'
#
loop_
_entity.id
_entity.type
_entity.pdbx_description
1 polymer ?
#
loop_
_entity_poly.entity_id
_entity_poly.type
_entity_poly.pdbx_seq_one_letter_code
_entity_poly.pdbx_strand_id
1 'polypeptide(L)'
;MDADRHSPPRVYELSRPEHMLIWALRAICLGHEDCPLLMQTFSRICGDAGPQALAAYQAVVMTIGVTARRRLVVHIPGCACVSADEQAMVAVVSAAQRSLGGDEAELRAQISGLTGQEPSEHLIFALQVVARVLSAGGHVLPSGPARAAVSLGMVSTALH
;
A
#
# COMPACT_ATOMS: atom_id res chain seq x y z
N MET A 1 -15.58 3.23 -28.06
CA MET A 1 -16.11 4.18 -27.06
C MET A 1 -16.06 3.52 -25.71
N ASP A 2 -15.45 4.23 -24.77
CA ASP A 2 -15.07 3.95 -23.37
C ASP A 2 -14.84 2.50 -22.92
N ALA A 3 -13.56 2.11 -22.94
CA ALA A 3 -13.06 1.05 -22.09
C ALA A 3 -13.16 1.50 -20.62
N ASP A 4 -14.07 0.86 -19.89
CA ASP A 4 -13.95 0.49 -18.48
C ASP A 4 -13.16 1.49 -17.60
N ARG A 5 -13.76 2.66 -17.36
CA ARG A 5 -13.22 3.66 -16.45
C ARG A 5 -13.50 3.19 -15.01
N HIS A 6 -12.72 2.21 -14.54
CA HIS A 6 -12.76 1.77 -13.14
C HIS A 6 -12.62 3.00 -12.23
N SER A 7 -13.66 3.26 -11.44
CA SER A 7 -13.59 4.31 -10.42
C SER A 7 -12.50 3.96 -9.41
N PRO A 8 -11.77 4.95 -8.87
CA PRO A 8 -10.76 4.66 -7.87
C PRO A 8 -11.39 3.98 -6.65
N PRO A 9 -10.72 2.99 -6.04
CA PRO A 9 -11.20 2.31 -4.86
C PRO A 9 -11.47 3.30 -3.74
N ARG A 10 -12.43 2.95 -2.89
CA ARG A 10 -12.67 3.62 -1.63
C ARG A 10 -12.04 2.83 -0.50
N VAL A 11 -11.77 3.51 0.60
CA VAL A 11 -11.12 2.92 1.78
C VAL A 11 -11.84 1.66 2.30
N TYR A 12 -13.17 1.60 2.20
CA TYR A 12 -13.95 0.44 2.65
C TYR A 12 -13.83 -0.79 1.73
N GLU A 13 -13.27 -0.63 0.53
CA GLU A 13 -13.03 -1.72 -0.44
C GLU A 13 -11.63 -2.33 -0.26
N LEU A 14 -10.79 -1.70 0.56
CA LEU A 14 -9.44 -2.15 0.83
C LEU A 14 -9.43 -3.31 1.82
N SER A 15 -8.52 -4.27 1.59
CA SER A 15 -8.18 -5.23 2.62
C SER A 15 -7.56 -4.52 3.84
N ARG A 16 -7.59 -5.19 4.99
CA ARG A 16 -7.02 -4.67 6.24
C ARG A 16 -5.55 -4.21 6.11
N PRO A 17 -4.62 -4.95 5.49
CA PRO A 17 -3.24 -4.48 5.31
C PRO A 17 -3.15 -3.28 4.35
N GLU A 18 -3.94 -3.22 3.29
CA GLU A 18 -3.98 -2.04 2.39
C GLU A 18 -4.45 -0.79 3.12
N HIS A 19 -5.52 -0.91 3.90
CA HIS A 19 -6.02 0.20 4.73
C HIS A 19 -4.99 0.66 5.75
N MET A 20 -4.29 -0.27 6.41
CA MET A 20 -3.19 0.05 7.34
C MET A 20 -2.09 0.88 6.64
N LEU A 21 -1.63 0.43 5.47
CA LEU A 21 -0.58 1.11 4.71
C LEU A 21 -1.03 2.52 4.29
N ILE A 22 -2.24 2.66 3.75
CA ILE A 22 -2.77 3.97 3.35
C ILE A 22 -2.95 4.89 4.55
N TRP A 23 -3.51 4.40 5.66
CA TRP A 23 -3.66 5.21 6.86
C TRP A 23 -2.30 5.67 7.40
N ALA A 24 -1.30 4.79 7.41
CA ALA A 24 0.05 5.11 7.84
C ALA A 24 0.74 6.13 6.93
N LEU A 25 0.63 5.96 5.61
CA LEU A 25 1.12 6.92 4.61
C LEU A 25 0.56 8.32 4.89
N ARG A 26 -0.78 8.43 5.07
CA ARG A 26 -1.43 9.70 5.35
C ARG A 26 -0.97 10.33 6.66
N ALA A 27 -0.82 9.53 7.72
CA ALA A 27 -0.34 10.01 9.00
C ALA A 27 1.09 10.53 8.92
N ILE A 28 1.99 9.78 8.28
CA ILE A 28 3.40 10.16 8.09
C ILE A 28 3.49 11.44 7.25
N CYS A 29 2.73 11.56 6.16
CA CYS A 29 2.72 12.78 5.33
C CYS A 29 2.20 14.03 6.06
N LEU A 30 1.48 13.86 7.19
CA LEU A 30 1.03 14.96 8.05
C LEU A 30 1.96 15.22 9.25
N GLY A 31 3.11 14.55 9.35
CA GLY A 31 4.03 14.73 10.47
C GLY A 31 3.61 13.98 11.74
N HIS A 32 2.87 12.87 11.59
CA HIS A 32 2.44 12.02 12.70
C HIS A 32 3.14 10.65 12.68
N GLU A 33 4.39 10.59 12.21
CA GLU A 33 5.20 9.38 12.18
C GLU A 33 5.37 8.73 13.56
N ASP A 34 5.45 9.51 14.64
CA ASP A 34 5.60 9.00 16.01
C ASP A 34 4.26 8.68 16.70
N CYS A 35 3.16 8.65 15.96
CA CYS A 35 1.84 8.37 16.52
C CYS A 35 1.77 6.96 17.13
N PRO A 36 1.47 6.78 18.44
CA PRO A 36 1.42 5.47 19.09
C PRO A 36 0.39 4.51 18.46
N LEU A 37 -0.65 5.05 17.83
CA LEU A 37 -1.65 4.25 17.12
C LEU A 37 -1.07 3.58 15.88
N LEU A 38 -0.06 4.16 15.22
CA LEU A 38 0.63 3.52 14.10
C LEU A 38 1.31 2.24 14.58
N MET A 39 2.09 2.36 15.67
CA MET A 39 2.76 1.23 16.29
C MET A 39 1.78 0.14 16.71
N GLN A 40 0.67 0.52 17.36
CA GLN A 40 -0.36 -0.42 17.79
C GLN A 40 -1.01 -1.13 16.60
N THR A 41 -1.28 -0.42 15.51
CA THR A 41 -1.94 -0.98 14.33
C THR A 41 -1.03 -1.96 13.60
N PHE A 42 0.24 -1.60 13.40
CA PHE A 42 1.23 -2.51 12.82
C PHE A 42 1.45 -3.74 13.69
N SER A 43 1.57 -3.58 15.01
CA SER A 43 1.70 -4.72 15.93
C SER A 43 0.48 -5.65 15.89
N ARG A 44 -0.73 -5.09 15.75
CA ARG A 44 -1.96 -5.88 15.65
C ARG A 44 -2.05 -6.70 14.35
N ILE A 45 -1.49 -6.20 13.25
CA ILE A 45 -1.59 -6.84 11.92
C ILE A 45 -0.40 -7.76 11.66
N CYS A 46 0.80 -7.34 12.07
CA CYS A 46 2.08 -7.99 11.78
C CYS A 46 2.66 -8.77 12.99
N GLY A 47 1.99 -8.76 14.14
CA GLY A 47 2.47 -9.39 15.37
C GLY A 47 3.75 -8.73 15.90
N ASP A 48 4.65 -9.54 16.46
CA ASP A 48 5.91 -9.10 17.07
C ASP A 48 6.84 -8.34 16.10
N ALA A 49 6.68 -8.58 14.80
CA ALA A 49 7.43 -7.89 13.75
C ALA A 49 6.82 -6.53 13.35
N GLY A 50 5.69 -6.13 13.96
CA GLY A 50 5.02 -4.85 13.70
C GLY A 50 5.90 -3.61 13.81
N PRO A 51 6.70 -3.43 14.88
CA PRO A 51 7.61 -2.30 15.00
C PRO A 51 8.63 -2.22 13.85
N GLN A 52 9.14 -3.36 13.40
CA GLN A 52 10.10 -3.43 12.30
C GLN A 52 9.46 -3.08 10.96
N ALA A 53 8.24 -3.56 10.70
CA ALA A 53 7.47 -3.21 9.51
C ALA A 53 7.11 -1.71 9.49
N LEU A 54 6.74 -1.11 10.63
CA LEU A 54 6.46 0.31 10.71
C LEU A 54 7.70 1.15 10.41
N ALA A 55 8.83 0.85 11.05
CA ALA A 55 10.08 1.58 10.82
C ALA A 55 10.54 1.49 9.36
N ALA A 56 10.47 0.29 8.76
CA ALA A 56 10.77 0.11 7.36
C ALA A 56 9.81 0.90 6.45
N TYR A 57 8.51 0.88 6.75
CA TYR A 57 7.52 1.62 5.97
C TYR A 57 7.69 3.14 6.08
N GLN A 58 8.02 3.67 7.26
CA GLN A 58 8.37 5.08 7.45
C GLN A 58 9.57 5.47 6.58
N ALA A 59 10.64 4.67 6.59
CA ALA A 59 11.81 4.90 5.75
C ALA A 59 11.45 4.93 4.25
N VAL A 60 10.57 4.03 3.80
CA VAL A 60 10.05 4.01 2.42
C VAL A 60 9.30 5.30 2.10
N VAL A 61 8.34 5.69 2.93
CA VAL A 61 7.51 6.89 2.70
C VAL A 61 8.38 8.14 2.66
N MET A 62 9.32 8.30 3.59
CA MET A 62 10.24 9.44 3.62
C MET A 62 11.16 9.46 2.39
N THR A 63 11.74 8.31 2.04
CA THR A 63 12.65 8.22 0.89
C THR A 63 11.93 8.55 -0.41
N ILE A 64 10.75 7.96 -0.63
CA ILE A 64 9.93 8.27 -1.81
C ILE A 64 9.49 9.73 -1.77
N GLY A 65 9.08 10.28 -0.62
CA GLY A 65 8.69 11.68 -0.49
C GLY A 65 9.78 12.67 -0.92
N VAL A 66 11.05 12.35 -0.63
CA VAL A 66 12.21 13.18 -1.01
C VAL A 66 12.63 12.97 -2.48
N THR A 67 12.47 11.75 -3.01
CA THR A 67 12.96 11.36 -4.34
C THR A 67 11.88 11.37 -5.42
N ALA A 68 10.61 11.61 -5.06
CA ALA A 68 9.50 11.59 -6.00
C ALA A 68 9.70 12.58 -7.14
N ARG A 69 9.42 12.14 -8.39
CA ARG A 69 9.54 12.99 -9.58
C ARG A 69 8.55 14.16 -9.60
N ARG A 70 7.51 14.09 -8.77
CA ARG A 70 6.47 15.10 -8.59
C ARG A 70 5.95 15.03 -7.16
N ARG A 71 5.24 16.08 -6.74
CA ARG A 71 4.50 16.06 -5.47
C ARG A 71 3.48 14.92 -5.49
N LEU A 72 3.52 14.09 -4.46
CA LEU A 72 2.52 13.05 -4.24
C LEU A 72 1.23 13.67 -3.71
N VAL A 73 0.10 13.21 -4.22
CA VAL A 73 -1.24 13.58 -3.80
C VAL A 73 -1.74 12.51 -2.85
N VAL A 74 -1.84 12.83 -1.58
CA VAL A 74 -2.40 11.97 -0.53
C VAL A 74 -3.58 12.68 0.11
N HIS A 75 -4.62 11.92 0.47
CA HIS A 75 -5.76 12.48 1.17
C HIS A 75 -5.48 12.57 2.67
N ILE A 76 -6.29 13.35 3.39
CA ILE A 76 -6.22 13.39 4.85
C ILE A 76 -6.70 12.06 5.47
N PRO A 77 -6.20 11.69 6.68
CA PRO A 77 -6.77 10.58 7.46
C PRO A 77 -8.29 10.73 7.64
N GLY A 78 -9.03 9.62 7.53
CA GLY A 78 -10.50 9.61 7.60
C GLY A 78 -11.22 9.90 6.27
N CYS A 79 -10.53 10.38 5.24
CA CYS A 79 -11.12 10.52 3.90
C CYS A 79 -11.42 9.14 3.29
N ALA A 80 -12.62 8.94 2.75
CA ALA A 80 -13.02 7.68 2.12
C ALA A 80 -12.40 7.46 0.72
N CYS A 81 -11.95 8.52 0.06
CA CYS A 81 -11.35 8.45 -1.28
C CYS A 81 -9.93 7.88 -1.19
N VAL A 82 -9.48 7.18 -2.24
CA VAL A 82 -8.09 6.78 -2.41
C VAL A 82 -7.55 7.39 -3.71
N SER A 83 -6.45 8.13 -3.62
CA SER A 83 -5.77 8.74 -4.76
C SER A 83 -4.99 7.70 -5.57
N ALA A 84 -4.56 8.09 -6.77
CA ALA A 84 -3.67 7.27 -7.59
C ALA A 84 -2.29 7.06 -6.93
N ASP A 85 -1.77 8.03 -6.18
CA ASP A 85 -0.47 7.88 -5.51
C ASP A 85 -0.56 6.95 -4.30
N GLU A 86 -1.65 7.00 -3.55
CA GLU A 86 -1.91 6.06 -2.46
C GLU A 86 -2.00 4.62 -2.98
N GLN A 87 -2.65 4.41 -4.13
CA GLN A 87 -2.66 3.11 -4.80
C GLN A 87 -1.27 2.69 -5.29
N ALA A 88 -0.51 3.62 -5.88
CA ALA A 88 0.84 3.33 -6.34
C ALA A 88 1.77 2.92 -5.17
N MET A 89 1.63 3.56 -4.00
CA MET A 89 2.38 3.18 -2.80
C MET A 89 2.05 1.75 -2.34
N VAL A 90 0.77 1.35 -2.37
CA VAL A 90 0.36 -0.04 -2.10
C VAL A 90 0.90 -0.99 -3.17
N ALA A 91 0.84 -0.59 -4.44
CA ALA A 91 1.33 -1.39 -5.56
C ALA A 91 2.84 -1.67 -5.47
N VAL A 92 3.64 -0.71 -4.99
CA VAL A 92 5.08 -0.90 -4.75
C VAL A 92 5.31 -1.95 -3.66
N VAL A 93 4.54 -1.94 -2.56
CA VAL A 93 4.65 -2.99 -1.52
C VAL A 93 4.21 -4.35 -2.05
N SER A 94 3.15 -4.40 -2.86
CA SER A 94 2.70 -5.62 -3.56
C SER A 94 3.77 -6.16 -4.53
N ALA A 95 4.45 -5.30 -5.28
CA ALA A 95 5.58 -5.68 -6.11
C ALA A 95 6.75 -6.23 -5.28
N ALA A 96 7.02 -5.64 -4.11
CA ALA A 96 8.04 -6.13 -3.20
C ALA A 96 7.71 -7.51 -2.61
N GLN A 97 6.44 -7.84 -2.38
CA GLN A 97 6.04 -9.20 -1.97
C GLN A 97 6.35 -10.24 -3.06
N ARG A 98 6.14 -9.88 -4.31
CA ARG A 98 6.39 -10.77 -5.46
C ARG A 98 7.88 -10.89 -5.76
N SER A 99 8.66 -9.84 -5.48
CA SER A 99 10.12 -9.88 -5.64
C SER A 99 10.84 -10.72 -4.57
N LEU A 100 10.17 -11.14 -3.49
CA LEU A 100 10.80 -12.01 -2.47
C LEU A 100 11.32 -13.33 -3.05
N GLY A 101 10.85 -13.74 -4.24
CA GLY A 101 11.33 -14.90 -5.00
C GLY A 101 12.57 -14.64 -5.87
N GLY A 102 13.10 -13.41 -5.91
CA GLY A 102 14.36 -13.05 -6.56
C GLY A 102 14.25 -12.20 -7.83
N ASP A 103 13.05 -12.00 -8.40
CA ASP A 103 12.85 -11.08 -9.53
C ASP A 103 12.36 -9.71 -9.04
N GLU A 104 13.26 -8.72 -9.09
CA GLU A 104 12.98 -7.35 -8.68
C GLU A 104 12.59 -6.41 -9.83
N ALA A 105 12.52 -6.89 -11.07
CA ALA A 105 12.35 -6.02 -12.23
C ALA A 105 11.08 -5.14 -12.14
N GLU A 106 9.96 -5.74 -11.72
CA GLU A 106 8.72 -5.00 -11.54
C GLU A 106 8.77 -4.04 -10.35
N LEU A 107 9.36 -4.46 -9.23
CA LEU A 107 9.55 -3.59 -8.06
C LEU A 107 10.34 -2.34 -8.45
N ARG A 108 11.46 -2.52 -9.16
CA ARG A 108 12.29 -1.42 -9.64
C ARG A 108 11.52 -0.51 -10.59
N ALA A 109 10.80 -1.08 -11.56
CA ALA A 109 9.99 -0.30 -12.49
C ALA A 109 8.91 0.55 -11.78
N GLN A 110 8.24 0.01 -10.76
CA GLN A 110 7.23 0.74 -9.98
C GLN A 110 7.86 1.91 -9.20
N ILE A 111 9.01 1.68 -8.55
CA ILE A 111 9.71 2.73 -7.80
C ILE A 111 10.25 3.81 -8.76
N SER A 112 10.87 3.42 -9.88
CA SER A 112 11.34 4.36 -10.90
C SER A 112 10.19 5.16 -11.52
N GLY A 113 9.00 4.56 -11.64
CA GLY A 113 7.79 5.27 -12.05
C GLY A 113 7.40 6.41 -11.12
N LEU A 114 7.56 6.22 -9.80
CA LEU A 114 7.26 7.24 -8.78
C LEU A 114 8.38 8.29 -8.64
N THR A 115 9.63 7.86 -8.69
CA THR A 115 10.80 8.68 -8.35
C THR A 115 11.49 9.29 -9.57
N GLY A 116 11.25 8.75 -10.76
CA GLY A 116 11.91 9.18 -12.00
C GLY A 116 13.41 8.83 -12.07
N GLN A 117 13.90 8.01 -11.15
CA GLN A 117 15.30 7.61 -11.02
C GLN A 117 15.39 6.12 -10.66
N GLU A 118 16.58 5.53 -10.83
CA GLU A 118 16.83 4.16 -10.40
C GLU A 118 16.72 4.06 -8.87
N PRO A 119 15.95 3.10 -8.31
CA PRO A 119 15.83 2.92 -6.87
C PRO A 119 17.16 2.55 -6.22
N SER A 120 17.43 3.16 -5.07
CA SER A 120 18.53 2.71 -4.22
C SER A 120 18.27 1.32 -3.63
N GLU A 121 19.33 0.54 -3.42
CA GLU A 121 19.25 -0.78 -2.76
C GLU A 121 18.65 -0.71 -1.36
N HIS A 122 18.86 0.39 -0.63
CA HIS A 122 18.28 0.61 0.69
C HIS A 122 16.74 0.73 0.64
N LEU A 123 16.20 1.40 -0.38
CA LEU A 123 14.76 1.52 -0.58
C LEU A 123 14.14 0.16 -0.93
N ILE A 124 14.81 -0.61 -1.79
CA ILE A 124 14.40 -1.97 -2.15
C ILE A 124 14.39 -2.86 -0.90
N PHE A 125 15.48 -2.84 -0.12
CA PHE A 125 15.58 -3.62 1.10
C PHE A 125 14.48 -3.25 2.11
N ALA A 126 14.21 -1.96 2.33
CA ALA A 126 13.15 -1.52 3.24
C ALA A 126 11.77 -2.02 2.78
N LEU A 127 11.48 -1.94 1.48
CA LEU A 127 10.25 -2.49 0.89
C LEU A 127 10.15 -4.00 1.08
N GLN A 128 11.24 -4.73 0.88
CA GLN A 128 11.30 -6.18 1.10
C GLN A 128 11.11 -6.56 2.58
N VAL A 129 11.56 -5.73 3.53
CA VAL A 129 11.27 -5.94 4.96
C VAL A 129 9.77 -5.84 5.22
N VAL A 130 9.11 -4.77 4.74
CA VAL A 130 7.65 -4.63 4.88
C VAL A 130 6.93 -5.82 4.24
N ALA A 131 7.30 -6.16 3.01
CA ALA A 131 6.74 -7.26 2.26
C ALA A 131 6.90 -8.61 2.97
N ARG A 132 8.09 -8.91 3.50
CA ARG A 132 8.37 -10.16 4.21
C ARG A 132 7.55 -10.28 5.48
N VAL A 133 7.42 -9.18 6.25
CA VAL A 133 6.61 -9.17 7.47
C VAL A 133 5.13 -9.39 7.16
N LEU A 134 4.59 -8.72 6.14
CA LEU A 134 3.21 -8.94 5.69
C LEU A 134 2.99 -10.38 5.22
N SER A 135 3.88 -10.91 4.38
CA SER A 135 3.80 -12.28 3.87
C SER A 135 3.89 -13.33 4.98
N ALA A 136 4.77 -13.14 5.97
CA ALA A 136 4.87 -14.02 7.13
C ALA A 136 3.59 -14.02 7.99
N GLY A 137 2.90 -12.88 8.05
CA GLY A 137 1.58 -12.74 8.67
C GLY A 137 0.41 -13.27 7.82
N GLY A 138 0.67 -13.84 6.64
CA GLY A 138 -0.36 -14.33 5.73
C GLY A 138 -1.10 -13.24 4.94
N HIS A 139 -0.60 -12.01 4.96
CA HIS A 139 -1.21 -10.88 4.25
C HIS A 139 -0.60 -10.76 2.86
N VAL A 140 -1.38 -11.02 1.83
CA VAL A 140 -0.96 -10.85 0.42
C VAL A 140 -1.72 -9.67 -0.17
N LEU A 141 -1.01 -8.66 -0.64
CA LEU A 141 -1.60 -7.50 -1.29
C LEU A 141 -1.99 -7.84 -2.74
N PRO A 142 -3.07 -7.25 -3.28
CA PRO A 142 -3.49 -7.53 -4.65
C PRO A 142 -2.45 -7.07 -5.67
N SER A 143 -2.35 -7.81 -6.76
CA SER A 143 -1.58 -7.45 -7.96
C SER A 143 -2.48 -6.63 -8.89
N GLY A 144 -2.22 -5.33 -9.00
CA GLY A 144 -2.86 -4.43 -9.97
C GLY A 144 -3.54 -3.19 -9.35
N PRO A 145 -3.95 -2.21 -10.19
CA PRO A 145 -4.88 -1.17 -9.73
C PRO A 145 -6.15 -1.86 -9.24
N ALA A 146 -6.68 -1.41 -8.09
CA ALA A 146 -7.66 -2.13 -7.28
C ALA A 146 -8.71 -2.91 -8.08
N ARG A 147 -8.81 -4.22 -7.81
CA ARG A 147 -9.72 -5.13 -8.51
C ARG A 147 -11.18 -4.79 -8.22
N ALA A 148 -11.98 -4.88 -9.28
CA ALA A 148 -13.44 -4.79 -9.30
C ALA A 148 -14.12 -5.49 -8.12
N ALA A 149 -15.09 -4.80 -7.53
CA ALA A 149 -15.97 -5.30 -6.49
C ALA A 149 -16.57 -6.67 -6.85
N VAL A 150 -16.50 -7.62 -5.92
CA VAL A 150 -17.28 -8.86 -6.00
C VAL A 150 -18.74 -8.47 -5.83
N SER A 151 -19.54 -8.63 -6.89
CA SER A 151 -21.00 -8.52 -6.80
C SER A 151 -21.52 -9.72 -6.01
N LEU A 152 -21.87 -9.50 -4.74
CA LEU A 152 -22.69 -10.45 -3.99
C LEU A 152 -24.09 -10.40 -4.60
N GLY A 153 -24.40 -11.37 -5.45
CA GLY A 153 -25.74 -11.61 -5.93
C GLY A 153 -26.68 -11.84 -4.75
N MET A 154 -27.52 -10.85 -4.45
CA MET A 154 -28.69 -11.06 -3.61
C MET A 154 -29.63 -11.98 -4.39
N VAL A 155 -29.75 -13.23 -3.95
CA VAL A 155 -30.81 -14.14 -4.40
C VAL A 155 -32.13 -13.55 -3.91
N SER A 156 -32.87 -12.89 -4.80
CA SER A 156 -34.25 -12.48 -4.54
C SER A 156 -35.11 -13.74 -4.50
N THR A 157 -35.48 -14.18 -3.30
CA THR A 157 -36.51 -15.19 -3.13
C THR A 157 -37.86 -14.51 -3.32
N ALA A 158 -38.38 -14.52 -4.54
CA ALA A 158 -39.77 -14.18 -4.79
C ALA A 158 -40.65 -15.35 -4.35
N LEU A 159 -41.35 -15.16 -3.23
CA LEU A 159 -42.56 -15.90 -2.90
C LEU A 159 -43.66 -15.54 -3.89
N HIS A 160 -44.19 -16.54 -4.60
CA HIS A 160 -45.58 -16.58 -5.05
C HIS A 160 -46.06 -18.03 -5.14
#